data_AF-A0A240ELQ8-F1
#
_entry.id   AF-A0A240ELQ8-F1
#
_cell.length_a   1.000
_cell.length_b   1.000
_cell.length_c   1.000
_cell.angle_alpha   90.00
_cell.angle_beta   90.00
_cell.angle_gamma   90.00
#
_symmetry.space_group_name_H-M   'P 1'
#
loop_
_entity.id
_entity.type
_entity.pdbx_description
1 polymer ?
#
loop_
_entity_poly.entity_id
_entity_poly.type
_entity_poly.pdbx_seq_one_letter_code
_entity_poly.pdbx_strand_id
1 'polypeptide(L)'
;MIFKRNPEYAELFASQAQVRLKSALDVVWSNKEKGLFIKKVSEVASGVIAIVDASMSIKDVAHEMRIVKRSSTAVVCDNGKLVGLMTDRDMTKRVIAEGHDNSAPISEVMTPNPLTISPNDLVLHAASLMMQHNVRGLPVVSDGKVVGLLTTSHLVQNHRMQAIFLIEKIKYATSIRTMANFTIERQAIFEALVEGNVAPETIGRVMSMIMDAYNRRIIQIAIDKLGEPPCQFSWIVAGSHARNEVHMLSDQDNALRNLLSDPAPRMEALATEVEYLVLDFETTGLDANTNSILSLGWVEVVNFTVNVASAKQLFIESPNEVKAETAVINHIMPEMLQDGISLDSAMTQLFQAAKNKILIAHGSMIEAAFVDEYLTQKYGVSDLPVMWLDTLAIEKSMALAVNKDAEFDVRLSETRKRYGLPEYNGHEALIDAIATAELFLAQSTRLFDKQYPCIGKLYRLLNYALETVRDTQTAT
;
A
#
# COMPACT_ATOMS: atom_id res chain seq x y z
N MET A 1 -27.57 -14.81 27.06
CA MET A 1 -27.05 -15.79 28.05
C MET A 1 -25.58 -15.58 28.38
N ILE A 2 -24.71 -15.26 27.40
CA ILE A 2 -23.27 -15.05 27.60
C ILE A 2 -22.95 -13.90 28.57
N PHE A 3 -23.57 -12.72 28.39
CA PHE A 3 -23.33 -11.54 29.25
C PHE A 3 -23.90 -11.65 30.67
N LYS A 4 -24.81 -12.60 30.94
CA LYS A 4 -25.27 -12.88 32.32
C LYS A 4 -24.28 -13.71 33.11
N ARG A 5 -23.40 -14.46 32.44
CA ARG A 5 -22.38 -15.30 33.06
C ARG A 5 -21.02 -14.62 33.17
N ASN A 6 -20.75 -13.63 32.31
CA ASN A 6 -19.51 -12.85 32.32
C ASN A 6 -19.85 -11.35 32.19
N PRO A 7 -20.38 -10.72 33.25
CA PRO A 7 -20.84 -9.33 33.22
C PRO A 7 -19.73 -8.32 32.88
N GLU A 8 -18.47 -8.65 33.13
CA GLU A 8 -17.28 -7.85 32.78
C GLU A 8 -17.10 -7.63 31.27
N TYR A 9 -17.64 -8.51 30.41
CA TYR A 9 -17.61 -8.33 28.96
C TYR A 9 -18.86 -7.65 28.42
N ALA A 10 -19.92 -7.49 29.22
CA ALA A 10 -21.17 -6.90 28.76
C ALA A 10 -21.00 -5.44 28.31
N GLU A 11 -20.08 -4.72 28.96
CA GLU A 11 -19.79 -3.31 28.66
C GLU A 11 -18.90 -3.15 27.43
N LEU A 12 -18.03 -4.12 27.10
CA LEU A 12 -17.20 -4.12 25.88
C LEU A 12 -18.04 -4.13 24.59
N PHE A 13 -19.20 -4.78 24.62
CA PHE A 13 -20.12 -4.88 23.49
C PHE A 13 -21.31 -3.90 23.59
N ALA A 14 -21.22 -2.91 24.48
CA ALA A 14 -22.26 -1.88 24.59
C ALA A 14 -22.34 -1.07 23.29
N SER A 15 -23.55 -0.91 22.76
CA SER A 15 -23.80 -0.22 21.48
C SER A 15 -23.45 1.27 21.51
N GLN A 16 -23.40 1.88 22.71
CA GLN A 16 -23.12 3.30 22.89
C GLN A 16 -21.70 3.53 23.43
N ALA A 17 -20.93 4.37 22.74
CA ALA A 17 -19.54 4.71 23.09
C ALA A 17 -19.38 5.24 24.52
N GLN A 18 -20.37 5.98 25.02
CA GLN A 18 -20.39 6.54 26.36
C GLN A 18 -20.40 5.49 27.47
N VAL A 19 -21.01 4.33 27.23
CA VAL A 19 -21.06 3.22 28.21
C VAL A 19 -19.72 2.50 28.27
N ARG A 20 -19.04 2.34 27.13
CA ARG A 20 -17.67 1.78 27.06
C ARG A 20 -16.63 2.65 27.74
N LEU A 21 -16.82 3.97 27.71
CA LEU A 21 -15.93 4.91 28.38
C LEU A 21 -16.16 4.94 29.91
N LYS A 22 -17.41 4.76 30.35
CA LYS A 22 -17.80 4.85 31.77
C LYS A 22 -17.18 3.75 32.64
N SER A 23 -16.95 2.56 32.09
CA SER A 23 -16.31 1.45 32.82
C SER A 23 -14.81 1.67 33.08
N ALA A 24 -14.14 2.47 32.24
CA ALA A 24 -12.74 2.87 32.43
C ALA A 24 -12.58 4.02 33.46
N LEU A 25 -13.68 4.61 33.91
CA LEU A 25 -13.74 5.88 34.65
C LEU A 25 -13.92 5.74 36.18
N ASP A 26 -14.12 4.52 36.72
CA ASP A 26 -14.49 4.27 38.14
C ASP A 26 -13.33 4.42 39.16
N VAL A 27 -12.41 5.37 38.95
CA VAL A 27 -11.36 5.74 39.93
C VAL A 27 -11.47 7.23 40.32
N VAL A 28 -11.45 7.47 41.63
CA VAL A 28 -11.90 8.67 42.39
C VAL A 28 -11.25 10.01 41.96
N TRP A 29 -12.06 11.07 41.90
CA TRP A 29 -11.77 12.39 41.29
C TRP A 29 -11.37 13.53 42.26
N SER A 30 -10.68 14.55 41.70
CA SER A 30 -10.54 15.91 42.26
C SER A 30 -10.72 16.99 41.18
N ASN A 31 -11.37 18.10 41.54
CA ASN A 31 -12.17 18.96 40.65
C ASN A 31 -11.49 20.29 40.22
N LYS A 32 -10.15 20.34 40.06
CA LYS A 32 -9.40 21.62 40.00
C LYS A 32 -8.88 22.11 38.64
N GLU A 33 -8.97 21.37 37.54
CA GLU A 33 -8.22 21.71 36.30
C GLU A 33 -9.07 21.82 35.00
N LYS A 34 -10.27 22.42 35.07
CA LYS A 34 -11.18 22.59 33.90
C LYS A 34 -10.84 23.77 32.96
N GLY A 35 -9.75 24.51 33.19
CA GLY A 35 -9.63 25.90 32.71
C GLY A 35 -9.09 26.17 31.29
N LEU A 36 -8.15 25.39 30.74
CA LEU A 36 -7.32 25.84 29.59
C LEU A 36 -7.94 25.60 28.19
N PHE A 37 -8.65 24.48 27.97
CA PHE A 37 -9.12 24.08 26.63
C PHE A 37 -10.34 24.87 26.13
N ILE A 38 -11.05 25.49 27.06
CA ILE A 38 -12.13 26.44 26.80
C ILE A 38 -11.64 27.89 26.70
N LYS A 39 -10.34 28.14 26.91
CA LYS A 39 -9.78 29.48 26.70
C LYS A 39 -9.67 29.76 25.21
N LYS A 40 -9.79 31.05 24.90
CA LYS A 40 -9.48 31.54 23.57
C LYS A 40 -7.97 31.47 23.33
N VAL A 41 -7.58 31.27 22.07
CA VAL A 41 -6.19 31.28 21.63
C VAL A 41 -5.48 32.57 22.05
N SER A 42 -6.17 33.72 21.99
CA SER A 42 -5.65 35.02 22.45
C SER A 42 -5.22 35.06 23.92
N GLU A 43 -5.73 34.17 24.77
CA GLU A 43 -5.36 34.09 26.19
C GLU A 43 -4.07 33.28 26.43
N VAL A 44 -3.58 32.55 25.41
CA VAL A 44 -2.47 31.59 25.53
C VAL A 44 -1.35 31.87 24.55
N ALA A 45 -1.67 32.39 23.36
CA ALA A 45 -0.69 32.72 22.35
C ALA A 45 0.25 33.84 22.82
N SER A 46 1.51 33.76 22.39
CA SER A 46 2.49 34.82 22.68
C SER A 46 2.28 36.00 21.74
N GLY A 47 2.35 37.21 22.29
CA GLY A 47 2.47 38.45 21.53
C GLY A 47 3.90 38.78 21.11
N VAL A 48 4.90 38.04 21.60
CA VAL A 48 6.30 38.18 21.18
C VAL A 48 6.54 37.32 19.95
N ILE A 49 6.61 37.97 18.79
CA ILE A 49 6.72 37.34 17.48
C ILE A 49 7.90 37.95 16.73
N ALA A 50 8.72 37.12 16.11
CA ALA A 50 9.65 37.55 15.07
C ALA A 50 8.88 37.67 13.76
N ILE A 51 8.38 38.85 13.44
CA ILE A 51 7.79 39.15 12.14
C ILE A 51 8.90 39.73 11.27
N VAL A 52 9.23 39.06 10.18
CA VAL A 52 10.33 39.43 9.27
C VAL A 52 9.82 39.59 7.85
N ASP A 53 10.50 40.42 7.08
CA ASP A 53 10.22 40.59 5.65
C ASP A 53 10.80 39.41 4.83
N ALA A 54 10.10 39.02 3.76
CA ALA A 54 10.50 37.96 2.86
C ALA A 54 11.87 38.21 2.18
N SER A 55 12.28 39.47 2.01
CA SER A 55 13.57 39.83 1.43
C SER A 55 14.72 39.84 2.44
N MET A 56 14.43 39.66 3.73
CA MET A 56 15.44 39.70 4.79
C MET A 56 16.38 38.50 4.67
N SER A 57 17.68 38.70 4.89
CA SER A 57 18.66 37.60 4.77
C SER A 57 18.40 36.50 5.80
N ILE A 58 18.72 35.25 5.46
CA ILE A 58 18.61 34.12 6.39
C ILE A 58 19.34 34.40 7.70
N LYS A 59 20.53 35.00 7.63
CA LYS A 59 21.33 35.40 8.79
C LYS A 59 20.62 36.42 9.68
N ASP A 60 20.03 37.47 9.08
CA ASP A 60 19.33 38.51 9.84
C ASP A 60 18.05 37.99 10.47
N VAL A 61 17.33 37.10 9.78
CA VAL A 61 16.17 36.41 10.36
C VAL A 61 16.58 35.55 11.56
N ALA A 62 17.67 34.78 11.44
CA ALA A 62 18.20 34.00 12.56
C ALA A 62 18.60 34.89 13.74
N HIS A 63 19.18 36.07 13.47
CA HIS A 63 19.51 37.05 14.49
C HIS A 63 18.26 37.64 15.16
N GLU A 64 17.24 38.03 14.38
CA GLU A 64 15.96 38.54 14.88
C GLU A 64 15.27 37.50 15.77
N MET A 65 15.23 36.24 15.33
CA MET A 65 14.69 35.12 16.10
C MET A 65 15.44 34.92 17.41
N ARG A 66 16.77 34.79 17.37
CA ARG A 66 17.56 34.37 18.53
C ARG A 66 17.89 35.49 19.51
N ILE A 67 18.25 36.66 19.00
CA ILE A 67 18.82 37.76 19.79
C ILE A 67 17.76 38.79 20.15
N VAL A 68 16.98 39.23 19.15
CA VAL A 68 16.02 40.34 19.33
C VAL A 68 14.73 39.86 19.99
N LYS A 69 14.09 38.84 19.42
CA LYS A 69 12.75 38.37 19.83
C LYS A 69 12.77 37.15 20.73
N ARG A 70 13.88 36.40 20.74
CA ARG A 70 14.01 35.12 21.45
C ARG A 70 12.85 34.16 21.15
N SER A 71 12.48 34.09 19.88
CA SER A 71 11.44 33.22 19.34
C SER A 71 12.08 32.06 18.57
N SER A 72 11.58 30.84 18.75
CA SER A 72 11.98 29.66 17.96
C SER A 72 11.33 29.60 16.59
N THR A 73 10.50 30.59 16.25
CA THR A 73 9.80 30.70 14.96
C THR A 73 9.73 32.15 14.50
N ALA A 74 10.07 32.40 13.24
CA ALA A 74 9.80 33.62 12.52
C ALA A 74 8.58 33.46 11.61
N VAL A 75 7.74 34.48 11.61
CA VAL A 75 6.62 34.66 10.70
C VAL A 75 7.09 35.55 9.57
N VAL A 76 7.11 35.01 8.35
CA VAL A 76 7.61 35.71 7.17
C VAL A 76 6.45 36.40 6.46
N CYS A 77 6.59 37.71 6.29
CA CYS A 77 5.61 38.55 5.62
C CYS A 77 6.20 39.18 4.36
N ASP A 78 5.38 39.37 3.34
CA ASP A 78 5.69 40.19 2.16
C ASP A 78 4.64 41.30 2.08
N ASN A 79 5.08 42.55 2.06
CA ASN A 79 4.20 43.73 2.05
C ASN A 79 3.12 43.69 3.16
N GLY A 80 3.49 43.16 4.34
CA GLY A 80 2.59 43.01 5.50
C GLY A 80 1.61 41.84 5.43
N LYS A 81 1.64 41.02 4.37
CA LYS A 81 0.85 39.78 4.25
C LYS A 81 1.69 38.58 4.66
N LEU A 82 1.10 37.66 5.43
CA LEU A 82 1.72 36.40 5.79
C LEU A 82 1.98 35.54 4.54
N VAL A 83 3.24 35.19 4.29
CA VAL A 83 3.64 34.34 3.15
C VAL A 83 4.39 33.08 3.58
N GLY A 84 4.97 33.04 4.77
CA GLY A 84 5.68 31.85 5.24
C GLY A 84 6.00 31.78 6.73
N LEU A 85 6.60 30.67 7.12
CA LEU A 85 7.16 30.44 8.46
C LEU A 85 8.58 29.89 8.36
N MET A 86 9.41 30.23 9.33
CA MET A 86 10.73 29.63 9.52
C MET A 86 10.93 29.24 10.98
N THR A 87 11.33 28.00 11.25
CA THR A 87 11.64 27.53 12.61
C THR A 87 13.13 27.23 12.79
N ASP A 88 13.62 27.13 14.04
CA ASP A 88 15.00 26.68 14.34
C ASP A 88 15.34 25.35 13.66
N ARG A 89 14.32 24.48 13.54
CA ARG A 89 14.45 23.19 12.89
C ARG A 89 14.61 23.33 11.38
N ASP A 90 13.86 24.23 10.76
CA ASP A 90 14.00 24.52 9.34
C ASP A 90 15.37 25.13 9.04
N MET A 91 15.86 26.03 9.91
CA MET A 91 17.22 26.56 9.82
C MET A 91 18.26 25.43 9.84
N THR A 92 18.12 24.47 10.75
CA THR A 92 19.07 23.36 10.85
C THR A 92 18.98 22.40 9.65
N LYS A 93 17.76 22.04 9.24
CA LYS A 93 17.53 21.03 8.22
C LYS A 93 17.71 21.52 6.80
N ARG A 94 17.14 22.69 6.47
CA ARG A 94 17.20 23.24 5.12
C ARG A 94 18.45 24.07 4.97
N VAL A 95 18.66 25.09 5.81
CA VAL A 95 19.80 26.00 5.61
C VAL A 95 21.14 25.30 5.85
N ILE A 96 21.34 24.72 7.04
CA ILE A 96 22.67 24.18 7.39
C ILE A 96 22.96 22.86 6.69
N ALA A 97 22.03 21.89 6.73
CA ALA A 97 22.31 20.56 6.19
C ALA A 97 22.37 20.52 4.65
N GLU A 98 21.64 21.40 3.95
CA GLU A 98 21.68 21.50 2.48
C GLU A 98 22.68 22.55 1.98
N GLY A 99 23.30 23.32 2.90
CA GLY A 99 24.38 24.26 2.57
C GLY A 99 23.95 25.54 1.87
N HIS A 100 22.79 26.10 2.21
CA HIS A 100 22.32 27.36 1.62
C HIS A 100 23.18 28.56 2.06
N ASP A 101 23.36 29.52 1.15
CA ASP A 101 24.02 30.78 1.45
C ASP A 101 23.20 31.58 2.48
N ASN A 102 23.80 31.93 3.61
CA ASN A 102 23.11 32.65 4.68
C ASN A 102 22.80 34.12 4.36
N SER A 103 23.35 34.65 3.27
CA SER A 103 23.02 35.99 2.75
C SER A 103 21.80 36.01 1.83
N ALA A 104 21.36 34.84 1.36
CA ALA A 104 20.16 34.69 0.54
C ALA A 104 18.89 35.13 1.29
N PRO A 105 17.84 35.58 0.57
CA PRO A 105 16.58 35.97 1.18
C PRO A 105 15.86 34.78 1.83
N ILE A 106 15.23 35.02 2.98
CA ILE A 106 14.53 33.98 3.75
C ILE A 106 13.38 33.32 2.96
N SER A 107 12.82 34.04 1.98
CA SER A 107 11.78 33.53 1.08
C SER A 107 12.16 32.26 0.34
N GLU A 108 13.46 32.01 0.12
CA GLU A 108 13.94 30.81 -0.58
C GLU A 108 13.86 29.53 0.26
N VAL A 109 13.89 29.67 1.60
CA VAL A 109 13.98 28.52 2.52
C VAL A 109 12.82 28.43 3.51
N MET A 110 11.88 29.37 3.49
CA MET A 110 10.69 29.35 4.36
C MET A 110 9.71 28.23 4.00
N THR A 111 8.84 27.86 4.93
CA THR A 111 7.63 27.07 4.63
C THR A 111 6.55 28.01 4.09
N PRO A 112 6.11 27.89 2.82
CA PRO A 112 5.08 28.78 2.27
C PRO A 112 3.68 28.41 2.79
N ASN A 113 2.75 29.37 2.72
CA ASN A 113 1.32 29.18 3.02
C ASN A 113 1.03 28.49 4.37
N PRO A 114 1.51 29.06 5.49
CA PRO A 114 1.34 28.44 6.80
C PRO A 114 -0.11 28.41 7.25
N LEU A 115 -0.48 27.37 7.99
CA LEU A 115 -1.78 27.28 8.66
C LEU A 115 -1.90 28.33 9.75
N THR A 116 -3.02 29.03 9.78
CA THR A 116 -3.30 30.11 10.71
C THR A 116 -4.46 29.75 11.64
N ILE A 117 -4.62 30.51 12.72
CA ILE A 117 -5.74 30.37 13.64
C ILE A 117 -6.31 31.73 14.06
N SER A 118 -7.61 31.80 14.36
CA SER A 118 -8.23 33.04 14.87
C SER A 118 -7.92 33.23 16.35
N PRO A 119 -7.73 34.47 16.83
CA PRO A 119 -7.58 34.75 18.27
C PRO A 119 -8.82 34.37 19.10
N ASN A 120 -9.98 34.22 18.45
CA ASN A 120 -11.24 33.81 19.09
C ASN A 120 -11.47 32.30 19.09
N ASP A 121 -10.65 31.53 18.37
CA ASP A 121 -10.76 30.07 18.38
C ASP A 121 -10.36 29.53 19.75
N LEU A 122 -10.85 28.33 20.05
CA LEU A 122 -10.47 27.63 21.27
C LEU A 122 -9.10 26.97 21.12
N VAL A 123 -8.38 26.87 22.22
CA VAL A 123 -7.10 26.13 22.29
C VAL A 123 -7.26 24.67 21.80
N LEU A 124 -8.42 24.05 22.04
CA LEU A 124 -8.73 22.71 21.52
C LEU A 124 -8.67 22.64 19.99
N HIS A 125 -9.21 23.65 19.30
CA HIS A 125 -9.18 23.71 17.84
C HIS A 125 -7.73 23.86 17.34
N ALA A 126 -6.93 24.68 18.03
CA ALA A 126 -5.52 24.85 17.75
C ALA A 126 -4.72 23.54 17.87
N ALA A 127 -4.93 22.81 18.95
CA ALA A 127 -4.29 21.52 19.17
C ALA A 127 -4.66 20.51 18.06
N SER A 128 -5.93 20.48 17.67
CA SER A 128 -6.39 19.63 16.55
C SER A 128 -5.68 19.96 15.24
N LEU A 129 -5.56 21.24 14.88
CA LEU A 129 -4.85 21.67 13.67
C LEU A 129 -3.36 21.31 13.71
N MET A 130 -2.70 21.54 14.85
CA MET A 130 -1.29 21.19 15.05
C MET A 130 -1.06 19.68 14.86
N MET A 131 -1.93 18.84 15.43
CA MET A 131 -1.83 17.39 15.30
C MET A 131 -2.13 16.93 13.87
N GLN A 132 -3.20 17.44 13.25
CA GLN A 132 -3.67 16.99 11.94
C GLN A 132 -2.65 17.30 10.83
N HIS A 133 -2.02 18.47 10.92
CA HIS A 133 -1.07 18.93 9.92
C HIS A 133 0.39 18.79 10.35
N ASN A 134 0.64 18.20 11.53
CA ASN A 134 1.97 17.99 12.09
C ASN A 134 2.82 19.27 12.17
N VAL A 135 2.16 20.40 12.50
CA VAL A 135 2.79 21.70 12.67
C VAL A 135 2.92 22.04 14.15
N ARG A 136 3.98 22.76 14.52
CA ARG A 136 4.28 23.10 15.92
C ARG A 136 3.96 24.53 16.30
N GLY A 137 3.62 25.33 15.31
CA GLY A 137 3.32 26.75 15.44
C GLY A 137 2.19 27.12 14.52
N LEU A 138 1.25 27.91 15.04
CA LEU A 138 0.15 28.51 14.29
C LEU A 138 0.24 30.03 14.49
N PRO A 139 0.52 30.81 13.43
CA PRO A 139 0.33 32.25 13.44
C PRO A 139 -1.13 32.57 13.76
N VAL A 140 -1.34 33.43 14.75
CA VAL A 140 -2.67 33.92 15.12
C VAL A 140 -2.95 35.13 14.25
N VAL A 141 -4.03 35.08 13.47
CA VAL A 141 -4.37 36.10 12.49
C VAL A 141 -5.73 36.71 12.81
N SER A 142 -5.79 38.04 12.85
CA SER A 142 -7.04 38.83 12.93
C SER A 142 -7.03 39.84 11.80
N ASP A 143 -8.13 39.95 11.06
CA ASP A 143 -8.30 40.95 9.99
C ASP A 143 -7.15 40.95 8.96
N GLY A 144 -6.65 39.76 8.64
CA GLY A 144 -5.54 39.56 7.69
C GLY A 144 -4.15 39.91 8.22
N LYS A 145 -4.01 40.28 9.50
CA LYS A 145 -2.74 40.62 10.14
C LYS A 145 -2.35 39.60 11.20
N VAL A 146 -1.05 39.31 11.29
CA VAL A 146 -0.48 38.44 12.33
C VAL A 146 -0.45 39.22 13.65
N VAL A 147 -1.19 38.72 14.64
CA VAL A 147 -1.34 39.33 15.97
C VAL A 147 -0.73 38.49 17.10
N GLY A 148 -0.37 37.23 16.82
CA GLY A 148 0.16 36.30 17.82
C GLY A 148 0.86 35.11 17.18
N LEU A 149 1.56 34.35 18.01
CA LEU A 149 2.06 33.03 17.64
C LEU A 149 1.70 32.03 18.75
N LEU A 150 0.96 30.98 18.40
CA LEU A 150 0.69 29.86 19.28
C LEU A 150 1.62 28.71 18.92
N THR A 151 2.43 28.23 19.86
CA THR A 151 3.34 27.09 19.65
C THR A 151 2.97 25.95 20.59
N THR A 152 3.43 24.75 20.29
CA THR A 152 3.27 23.61 21.19
C THR A 152 3.82 23.91 22.59
N SER A 153 4.92 24.66 22.71
CA SER A 153 5.48 25.10 23.99
C SER A 153 4.54 26.00 24.81
N HIS A 154 3.72 26.83 24.17
CA HIS A 154 2.69 27.63 24.86
C HIS A 154 1.57 26.75 25.46
N LEU A 155 1.38 25.55 24.90
CA LEU A 155 0.38 24.59 25.34
C LEU A 155 0.92 23.59 26.39
N VAL A 156 2.24 23.49 26.56
CA VAL A 156 2.95 22.51 27.41
C VAL A 156 2.77 22.75 28.92
N GLN A 157 2.24 23.89 29.35
CA GLN A 157 2.01 24.13 30.77
C GLN A 157 0.96 23.21 31.42
N ASN A 158 0.27 22.35 30.65
CA ASN A 158 -0.65 21.34 31.18
C ASN A 158 -0.46 19.97 30.48
N HIS A 159 -0.68 18.89 31.25
CA HIS A 159 -0.51 17.47 30.91
C HIS A 159 -1.17 16.97 29.59
N ARG A 160 -2.02 17.78 28.96
CA ARG A 160 -2.89 17.41 27.84
C ARG A 160 -2.26 17.55 26.44
N MET A 161 -1.00 18.02 26.36
CA MET A 161 -0.21 18.08 25.11
C MET A 161 0.76 16.91 24.93
N GLN A 162 0.82 15.98 25.88
CA GLN A 162 1.71 14.80 25.82
C GLN A 162 1.48 13.97 24.56
N ALA A 163 0.26 13.94 24.01
CA ALA A 163 -0.07 13.27 22.76
C ALA A 163 0.76 13.74 21.56
N ILE A 164 1.01 15.05 21.45
CA ILE A 164 1.81 15.62 20.36
C ILE A 164 3.27 15.18 20.48
N PHE A 165 3.82 15.18 21.69
CA PHE A 165 5.17 14.69 21.92
C PHE A 165 5.29 13.19 21.69
N LEU A 166 4.26 12.41 22.04
CA LEU A 166 4.25 10.99 21.75
C LEU A 166 4.23 10.73 20.24
N ILE A 167 3.36 11.41 19.49
CA ILE A 167 3.33 11.34 18.02
C ILE A 167 4.69 11.70 17.43
N GLU A 168 5.37 12.72 17.98
CA GLU A 168 6.72 13.09 17.57
C GLU A 168 7.76 12.00 17.87
N LYS A 169 7.76 11.44 19.08
CA LYS A 169 8.64 10.33 19.47
C LYS A 169 8.43 9.12 18.56
N ILE A 170 7.18 8.77 18.28
CA ILE A 170 6.81 7.69 17.35
C ILE A 170 7.42 7.97 15.97
N LYS A 171 7.27 9.19 15.43
CA LYS A 171 7.78 9.56 14.10
C LYS A 171 9.28 9.31 13.92
N TYR A 172 10.10 9.40 14.97
CA TYR A 172 11.55 9.16 14.91
C TYR A 172 12.00 7.82 15.49
N ALA A 173 11.08 6.98 15.96
CA ALA A 173 11.44 5.70 16.55
C ALA A 173 12.13 4.79 15.52
N THR A 174 13.31 4.26 15.81
CA THR A 174 14.08 3.45 14.84
C THR A 174 13.76 1.96 14.87
N SER A 175 12.94 1.52 15.83
CA SER A 175 12.61 0.10 15.97
C SER A 175 11.20 -0.12 16.54
N ILE A 176 10.61 -1.27 16.20
CA ILE A 176 9.34 -1.74 16.77
C ILE A 176 9.43 -1.85 18.30
N ARG A 177 10.58 -2.29 18.82
CA ARG A 177 10.81 -2.40 20.28
C ARG A 177 10.70 -1.04 20.97
N THR A 178 11.30 0.00 20.40
CA THR A 178 11.18 1.37 20.94
C THR A 178 9.74 1.84 20.92
N MET A 179 9.00 1.55 19.84
CA MET A 179 7.59 1.92 19.72
C MET A 179 6.69 1.18 20.73
N ALA A 180 7.00 -0.08 21.05
CA ALA A 180 6.26 -0.84 22.05
C ALA A 180 6.38 -0.21 23.45
N ASN A 181 7.54 0.36 23.80
CA ASN A 181 7.76 1.02 25.09
C ASN A 181 6.87 2.27 25.28
N PHE A 182 6.46 2.91 24.19
CA PHE A 182 5.57 4.07 24.21
C PHE A 182 4.13 3.77 24.65
N THR A 183 3.79 2.50 24.90
CA THR A 183 2.49 2.10 25.47
C THR A 183 2.24 2.73 26.84
N ILE A 184 3.29 2.91 27.65
CA ILE A 184 3.18 3.54 28.98
C ILE A 184 2.79 5.02 28.82
N GLU A 185 3.46 5.75 27.93
CA GLU A 185 3.11 7.15 27.66
C GLU A 185 1.72 7.29 27.01
N ARG A 186 1.34 6.35 26.12
CA ARG A 186 0.00 6.30 25.53
C ARG A 186 -1.08 6.16 26.59
N GLN A 187 -0.88 5.26 27.56
CA GLN A 187 -1.77 5.06 28.70
C GLN A 187 -1.87 6.34 29.54
N ALA A 188 -0.73 6.94 29.89
CA ALA A 188 -0.70 8.19 30.68
C ALA A 188 -1.44 9.35 29.99
N ILE A 189 -1.36 9.45 28.66
CA ILE A 189 -2.12 10.43 27.88
C ILE A 189 -3.62 10.17 27.98
N PHE A 190 -4.04 8.91 27.80
CA PHE A 190 -5.45 8.55 27.91
C PHE A 190 -6.00 8.90 29.29
N GLU A 191 -5.29 8.48 30.35
CA GLU A 191 -5.62 8.79 31.74
C GLU A 191 -5.71 10.30 31.98
N ALA A 192 -4.73 11.08 31.52
CA ALA A 192 -4.72 12.53 31.65
C ALA A 192 -5.89 13.23 30.91
N LEU A 193 -6.30 12.70 29.75
CA LEU A 193 -7.46 13.22 29.02
C LEU A 193 -8.77 12.91 29.75
N VAL A 194 -8.87 11.70 30.31
CA VAL A 194 -10.00 11.24 31.11
C VAL A 194 -10.13 12.05 32.41
N GLU A 195 -9.06 12.14 33.20
CA GLU A 195 -8.95 13.00 34.39
C GLU A 195 -9.27 14.46 34.05
N GLY A 196 -8.88 14.87 32.84
CA GLY A 196 -9.15 16.18 32.30
C GLY A 196 -10.61 16.46 31.92
N ASN A 197 -11.52 15.50 32.05
CA ASN A 197 -12.92 15.57 31.60
C ASN A 197 -13.02 16.01 30.13
N VAL A 198 -12.11 15.53 29.27
CA VAL A 198 -12.21 15.74 27.83
C VAL A 198 -13.38 14.93 27.28
N ALA A 199 -14.12 15.50 26.33
CA ALA A 199 -15.26 14.82 25.74
C ALA A 199 -14.84 13.46 25.11
N PRO A 200 -15.61 12.37 25.31
CA PRO A 200 -15.29 11.03 24.80
C PRO A 200 -14.85 11.01 23.32
N GLU A 201 -15.54 11.78 22.49
CA GLU A 201 -15.31 11.88 21.05
C GLU A 201 -13.95 12.52 20.75
N THR A 202 -13.54 13.46 21.60
CA THR A 202 -12.22 14.11 21.50
C THR A 202 -11.11 13.17 21.96
N ILE A 203 -11.35 12.39 23.02
CA ILE A 203 -10.40 11.34 23.47
C ILE A 203 -10.18 10.34 22.33
N GLY A 204 -11.26 9.81 21.76
CA GLY A 204 -11.21 8.87 20.63
C GLY A 204 -10.40 9.42 19.44
N ARG A 205 -10.59 10.69 19.08
CA ARG A 205 -9.78 11.35 18.04
C ARG A 205 -8.31 11.39 18.40
N VAL A 206 -7.95 11.85 19.60
CA VAL A 206 -6.54 11.93 20.01
C VAL A 206 -5.86 10.56 19.98
N MET A 207 -6.54 9.53 20.49
CA MET A 207 -6.05 8.16 20.46
C MET A 207 -5.90 7.62 19.03
N SER A 208 -6.83 7.96 18.13
CA SER A 208 -6.77 7.59 16.71
C SER A 208 -5.56 8.25 16.03
N MET A 209 -5.26 9.51 16.34
CA MET A 209 -4.07 10.19 15.79
C MET A 209 -2.76 9.57 16.26
N ILE A 210 -2.72 9.08 17.50
CA ILE A 210 -1.58 8.31 18.00
C ILE A 210 -1.47 7.00 17.20
N MET A 211 -2.57 6.29 16.99
CA MET A 211 -2.60 5.03 16.21
C MET A 211 -2.16 5.23 14.75
N ASP A 212 -2.57 6.32 14.10
CA ASP A 212 -2.08 6.73 12.79
C ASP A 212 -0.56 6.95 12.76
N ALA A 213 -0.02 7.60 13.79
CA ALA A 213 1.42 7.81 13.90
C ALA A 213 2.16 6.47 14.02
N TYR A 214 1.63 5.53 14.79
CA TYR A 214 2.15 4.15 14.88
C TYR A 214 2.15 3.47 13.52
N ASN A 215 0.99 3.42 12.84
CA ASN A 215 0.85 2.75 11.55
C ASN A 215 1.83 3.31 10.51
N ARG A 216 1.87 4.64 10.35
CA ARG A 216 2.80 5.30 9.41
C ARG A 216 4.26 4.98 9.71
N ARG A 217 4.64 4.97 10.99
CA ARG A 217 6.03 4.67 11.35
C ARG A 217 6.37 3.20 11.14
N ILE A 218 5.46 2.27 11.46
CA ILE A 218 5.67 0.84 11.23
C ILE A 218 5.87 0.58 9.73
N ILE A 219 5.03 1.18 8.88
CA ILE A 219 5.16 1.10 7.42
C ILE A 219 6.53 1.62 6.97
N GLN A 220 6.96 2.79 7.46
CA GLN A 220 8.27 3.33 7.11
C GLN A 220 9.42 2.40 7.55
N ILE A 221 9.38 1.87 8.78
CA ILE A 221 10.38 0.92 9.27
C ILE A 221 10.39 -0.36 8.43
N ALA A 222 9.22 -0.82 7.96
CA ALA A 222 9.12 -1.98 7.10
C ALA A 222 9.79 -1.71 5.74
N ILE A 223 9.53 -0.56 5.11
CA ILE A 223 10.18 -0.14 3.86
C ILE A 223 11.69 -0.01 4.05
N ASP A 224 12.14 0.63 5.14
CA ASP A 224 13.58 0.79 5.44
C ASP A 224 14.30 -0.57 5.58
N LYS A 225 13.58 -1.63 5.97
CA LYS A 225 14.14 -2.98 6.16
C LYS A 225 13.98 -3.90 4.96
N LEU A 226 12.84 -3.83 4.27
CA LEU A 226 12.45 -4.74 3.19
C LEU A 226 12.80 -4.17 1.81
N GLY A 227 13.10 -2.88 1.71
CA GLY A 227 13.32 -2.16 0.46
C GLY A 227 12.07 -1.44 -0.03
N GLU A 228 12.18 -0.81 -1.20
CA GLU A 228 11.04 -0.13 -1.83
C GLU A 228 9.89 -1.11 -2.10
N PRO A 229 8.63 -0.69 -1.86
CA PRO A 229 7.49 -1.55 -2.14
C PRO A 229 7.41 -1.87 -3.64
N PRO A 230 7.05 -3.10 -4.03
CA PRO A 230 7.05 -3.53 -5.43
C PRO A 230 5.97 -2.84 -6.29
N CYS A 231 4.96 -2.25 -5.65
CA CYS A 231 3.93 -1.42 -6.27
C CYS A 231 3.46 -0.33 -5.31
N GLN A 232 2.69 0.65 -5.81
CA GLN A 232 2.00 1.57 -4.92
C GLN A 232 1.01 0.79 -4.04
N PHE A 233 0.72 1.30 -2.85
CA PHE A 233 -0.26 0.68 -1.96
C PHE A 233 -1.00 1.72 -1.14
N SER A 234 -2.20 1.35 -0.69
CA SER A 234 -2.97 2.06 0.31
C SER A 234 -2.98 1.26 1.60
N TRP A 235 -2.72 1.93 2.72
CA TRP A 235 -3.05 1.39 4.04
C TRP A 235 -4.48 1.79 4.39
N ILE A 236 -5.34 0.81 4.60
CA ILE A 236 -6.73 1.00 4.96
C ILE A 236 -6.88 0.69 6.45
N VAL A 237 -7.51 1.61 7.18
CA VAL A 237 -7.95 1.37 8.56
C VAL A 237 -9.45 1.15 8.57
N ALA A 238 -9.91 0.24 9.42
CA ALA A 238 -11.31 -0.12 9.59
C ALA A 238 -11.70 -0.02 11.08
N GLY A 239 -12.93 -0.41 11.40
CA GLY A 239 -13.38 -0.54 12.79
C GLY A 239 -13.33 0.77 13.59
N SER A 240 -12.88 0.66 14.85
CA SER A 240 -12.81 1.79 15.77
C SER A 240 -11.85 2.89 15.31
N HIS A 241 -10.79 2.52 14.59
CA HIS A 241 -9.84 3.47 14.04
C HIS A 241 -10.46 4.32 12.92
N ALA A 242 -11.16 3.69 11.97
CA ALA A 242 -11.84 4.41 10.89
C ALA A 242 -12.92 5.38 11.38
N ARG A 243 -13.57 5.07 12.51
CA ARG A 243 -14.58 5.96 13.14
C ARG A 243 -14.00 7.07 14.01
N ASN A 244 -12.68 7.14 14.16
CA ASN A 244 -12.00 8.00 15.13
C ASN A 244 -12.42 7.74 16.59
N GLU A 245 -12.66 6.48 16.91
CA GLU A 245 -13.12 5.99 18.20
C GLU A 245 -12.11 5.00 18.79
N VAL A 246 -10.80 5.24 18.67
CA VAL A 246 -9.78 4.37 19.28
C VAL A 246 -9.79 4.52 20.80
N HIS A 247 -9.79 3.40 21.52
CA HIS A 247 -9.70 3.30 22.97
C HIS A 247 -8.46 2.45 23.36
N MET A 248 -8.15 2.33 24.64
CA MET A 248 -6.99 1.55 25.09
C MET A 248 -7.04 0.07 24.72
N LEU A 249 -8.24 -0.48 24.58
CA LEU A 249 -8.52 -1.87 24.23
C LEU A 249 -8.92 -2.06 22.76
N SER A 250 -8.81 -1.02 21.93
CA SER A 250 -9.07 -1.15 20.49
C SER A 250 -8.08 -2.13 19.86
N ASP A 251 -8.62 -3.03 19.05
CA ASP A 251 -7.88 -3.93 18.18
C ASP A 251 -7.34 -3.23 16.92
N GLN A 252 -6.56 -3.98 16.15
CA GLN A 252 -6.00 -3.54 14.88
C GLN A 252 -6.82 -4.10 13.71
N ASP A 253 -7.79 -3.32 13.26
CA ASP A 253 -8.53 -3.59 12.03
C ASP A 253 -7.91 -2.81 10.88
N ASN A 254 -6.94 -3.41 10.19
CA ASN A 254 -6.29 -2.78 9.04
C ASN A 254 -6.13 -3.76 7.88
N ALA A 255 -6.01 -3.20 6.68
CA ALA A 255 -5.78 -3.94 5.46
C ALA A 255 -4.79 -3.18 4.59
N LEU A 256 -3.95 -3.92 3.88
CA LEU A 256 -3.08 -3.37 2.86
C LEU A 256 -3.73 -3.67 1.51
N ARG A 257 -4.02 -2.61 0.73
CA ARG A 257 -4.58 -2.75 -0.60
C ARG A 257 -3.53 -2.32 -1.61
N ASN A 258 -3.14 -3.23 -2.48
CA ASN A 258 -2.28 -2.90 -3.62
C ASN A 258 -2.99 -1.85 -4.49
N LEU A 259 -2.31 -0.73 -4.70
CA LEU A 259 -2.66 0.23 -5.72
C LEU A 259 -1.73 -0.10 -6.88
N LEU A 260 -2.20 -0.87 -7.83
CA LEU A 260 -1.37 -1.21 -8.98
C LEU A 260 -0.93 0.10 -9.65
N SER A 261 0.39 0.35 -9.64
CA SER A 261 1.01 1.58 -10.16
C SER A 261 0.65 1.79 -11.63
N ASP A 262 0.47 0.67 -12.32
CA ASP A 262 -0.06 0.56 -13.66
C ASP A 262 -1.38 -0.21 -13.56
N PRO A 263 -2.50 0.36 -14.02
CA PRO A 263 -3.78 -0.33 -13.93
C PRO A 263 -3.70 -1.64 -14.73
N ALA A 264 -4.25 -2.73 -14.17
CA ALA A 264 -4.61 -3.89 -14.97
C ALA A 264 -5.30 -3.40 -16.26
N PRO A 265 -5.04 -4.02 -17.44
CA PRO A 265 -5.54 -3.54 -18.71
C PRO A 265 -7.02 -3.16 -18.62
N ARG A 266 -7.36 -1.94 -19.05
CA ARG A 266 -8.74 -1.44 -18.96
C ARG A 266 -9.64 -2.40 -19.73
N MET A 267 -10.77 -2.78 -19.13
CA MET A 267 -11.70 -3.72 -19.76
C MET A 267 -12.25 -3.21 -21.09
N GLU A 268 -12.22 -1.89 -21.31
CA GLU A 268 -12.63 -1.20 -22.53
C GLU A 268 -11.51 -1.13 -23.59
N ALA A 269 -10.24 -1.34 -23.21
CA ALA A 269 -9.12 -1.34 -24.15
C ALA A 269 -9.31 -2.43 -25.20
N LEU A 270 -8.96 -2.12 -26.45
CA LEU A 270 -8.98 -3.12 -27.51
C LEU A 270 -7.90 -4.16 -27.23
N ALA A 271 -8.16 -5.42 -27.61
CA ALA A 271 -7.18 -6.48 -27.44
C ALA A 271 -5.83 -6.13 -28.10
N THR A 272 -5.83 -5.40 -29.21
CA THR A 272 -4.61 -4.94 -29.90
C THR A 272 -3.83 -3.85 -29.17
N GLU A 273 -4.44 -3.16 -28.22
CA GLU A 273 -3.82 -2.08 -27.43
C GLU A 273 -3.12 -2.61 -26.17
N VAL A 274 -3.18 -3.92 -25.93
CA VAL A 274 -2.64 -4.58 -24.75
C VAL A 274 -1.52 -5.53 -25.16
N GLU A 275 -0.53 -5.66 -24.28
CA GLU A 275 0.56 -6.61 -24.44
C GLU A 275 0.27 -7.89 -23.67
N TYR A 276 0.73 -9.02 -24.21
CA TYR A 276 0.54 -10.32 -23.60
C TYR A 276 1.89 -10.98 -23.35
N LEU A 277 1.99 -11.73 -22.25
CA LEU A 277 3.10 -12.62 -21.99
C LEU A 277 2.57 -14.04 -22.05
N VAL A 278 2.97 -14.78 -23.08
CA VAL A 278 2.62 -16.18 -23.24
C VAL A 278 3.73 -17.00 -22.59
N LEU A 279 3.37 -17.90 -21.69
CA LEU A 279 4.32 -18.67 -20.91
C LEU A 279 3.90 -20.12 -20.76
N ASP A 280 4.86 -20.95 -20.40
CA ASP A 280 4.69 -22.36 -20.09
C ASP A 280 5.77 -22.79 -19.07
N PHE A 281 5.45 -23.73 -18.18
CA PHE A 281 6.37 -24.27 -17.19
C PHE A 281 6.55 -25.78 -17.36
N GLU A 282 7.80 -26.23 -17.30
CA GLU A 282 8.11 -27.65 -17.11
C GLU A 282 8.26 -27.94 -15.62
N THR A 283 7.59 -28.97 -15.12
CA THR A 283 7.50 -29.27 -13.70
C THR A 283 7.74 -30.76 -13.42
N THR A 284 8.06 -31.11 -12.17
CA THR A 284 8.21 -32.52 -11.75
C THR A 284 6.87 -33.25 -11.55
N GLY A 285 5.75 -32.53 -11.72
CA GLY A 285 4.38 -33.00 -11.56
C GLY A 285 3.38 -31.83 -11.48
N LEU A 286 2.08 -32.13 -11.48
CA LEU A 286 1.02 -31.12 -11.62
C LEU A 286 0.62 -30.40 -10.31
N ASP A 287 0.99 -30.93 -9.15
CA ASP A 287 0.62 -30.36 -7.85
C ASP A 287 1.74 -29.44 -7.33
N ALA A 288 1.47 -28.14 -7.28
CA ALA A 288 2.42 -27.12 -6.84
C ALA A 288 2.90 -27.29 -5.38
N ASN A 289 2.10 -27.94 -4.52
CA ASN A 289 2.49 -28.14 -3.11
C ASN A 289 3.58 -29.21 -2.94
N THR A 290 3.69 -30.13 -3.89
CA THR A 290 4.52 -31.34 -3.78
C THR A 290 5.54 -31.49 -4.89
N ASN A 291 5.48 -30.64 -5.92
CA ASN A 291 6.35 -30.67 -7.08
C ASN A 291 7.05 -29.32 -7.27
N SER A 292 8.09 -29.33 -8.08
CA SER A 292 8.99 -28.19 -8.31
C SER A 292 8.96 -27.81 -9.80
N ILE A 293 9.23 -26.53 -10.08
CA ILE A 293 9.47 -26.04 -11.43
C ILE A 293 10.89 -26.43 -11.86
N LEU A 294 11.01 -27.05 -13.03
CA LEU A 294 12.28 -27.42 -13.67
C LEU A 294 12.73 -26.36 -14.69
N SER A 295 11.80 -25.81 -15.46
CA SER A 295 12.09 -24.73 -16.41
C SER A 295 10.87 -23.83 -16.67
N LEU A 296 11.14 -22.61 -17.14
CA LEU A 296 10.12 -21.64 -17.52
C LEU A 296 10.48 -21.08 -18.89
N GLY A 297 9.49 -20.96 -19.75
CA GLY A 297 9.62 -20.41 -21.09
C GLY A 297 8.56 -19.35 -21.33
N TRP A 298 8.91 -18.27 -22.03
CA TRP A 298 7.92 -17.27 -22.42
C TRP A 298 8.28 -16.49 -23.68
N VAL A 299 7.26 -15.90 -24.28
CA VAL A 299 7.36 -14.97 -25.41
C VAL A 299 6.28 -13.90 -25.30
N GLU A 300 6.61 -12.67 -25.69
CA GLU A 300 5.65 -11.57 -25.73
C GLU A 300 4.84 -11.57 -27.03
N VAL A 301 3.56 -11.20 -26.93
CA VAL A 301 2.71 -10.86 -28.07
C VAL A 301 2.34 -9.39 -27.96
N VAL A 302 2.75 -8.62 -28.97
CA VAL A 302 2.52 -7.17 -29.05
C VAL A 302 1.78 -6.89 -30.34
N ASN A 303 0.67 -6.15 -30.27
CA ASN A 303 -0.19 -5.86 -31.42
C ASN A 303 -0.53 -7.14 -32.23
N PHE A 304 -0.93 -8.21 -31.52
CA PHE A 304 -1.28 -9.51 -32.11
C PHE A 304 -0.17 -10.12 -33.00
N THR A 305 1.08 -9.79 -32.70
CA THR A 305 2.27 -10.35 -33.37
C THR A 305 3.19 -10.95 -32.33
N VAL A 306 3.68 -12.17 -32.56
CA VAL A 306 4.66 -12.83 -31.69
C VAL A 306 6.01 -12.11 -31.82
N ASN A 307 6.50 -11.55 -30.71
CA ASN A 307 7.81 -10.92 -30.64
C ASN A 307 8.87 -11.95 -30.27
N VAL A 308 9.38 -12.70 -31.26
CA VAL A 308 10.38 -13.75 -31.03
C VAL A 308 11.67 -13.21 -30.38
N ALA A 309 12.00 -11.93 -30.54
CA ALA A 309 13.17 -11.33 -29.87
C ALA A 309 13.02 -11.24 -28.34
N SER A 310 11.80 -11.33 -27.82
CA SER A 310 11.51 -11.39 -26.38
C SER A 310 11.54 -12.80 -25.80
N ALA A 311 11.69 -13.82 -26.66
CA ALA A 311 11.68 -15.22 -26.27
C ALA A 311 12.76 -15.52 -25.22
N LYS A 312 12.37 -16.24 -24.17
CA LYS A 312 13.27 -16.57 -23.07
C LYS A 312 13.00 -17.97 -22.54
N GLN A 313 14.06 -18.73 -22.36
CA GLN A 313 14.07 -20.05 -21.72
C GLN A 313 14.98 -19.98 -20.50
N LEU A 314 14.49 -20.44 -19.35
CA LEU A 314 15.23 -20.49 -18.10
C LEU A 314 15.10 -21.87 -17.47
N PHE A 315 16.23 -22.44 -17.05
CA PHE A 315 16.28 -23.69 -16.28
C PHE A 315 16.50 -23.37 -14.81
N ILE A 316 15.84 -24.12 -13.92
CA ILE A 316 15.95 -23.96 -12.48
C ILE A 316 17.03 -24.88 -11.93
N GLU A 317 17.94 -24.33 -11.13
CA GLU A 317 18.97 -25.10 -10.44
C GLU A 317 18.35 -26.09 -9.46
N SER A 318 18.27 -27.36 -9.85
CA SER A 318 17.78 -28.45 -9.00
C SER A 318 18.38 -29.82 -9.41
N PRO A 319 19.64 -30.10 -9.05
CA PRO A 319 20.36 -31.28 -9.55
C PRO A 319 19.83 -32.62 -9.01
N ASN A 320 18.95 -32.62 -8.00
CA ASN A 320 18.48 -33.83 -7.31
C ASN A 320 16.98 -34.16 -7.53
N GLU A 321 16.24 -33.37 -8.31
CA GLU A 321 14.77 -33.49 -8.41
C GLU A 321 14.26 -34.10 -9.73
N VAL A 322 15.15 -34.48 -10.66
CA VAL A 322 14.74 -35.07 -11.94
C VAL A 322 14.29 -36.52 -11.76
N LYS A 323 12.98 -36.77 -11.82
CA LYS A 323 12.44 -38.13 -11.94
C LYS A 323 12.75 -38.66 -13.34
N ALA A 324 13.20 -39.90 -13.46
CA ALA A 324 13.50 -40.51 -14.76
C ALA A 324 12.28 -40.48 -15.71
N GLU A 325 11.08 -40.57 -15.16
CA GLU A 325 9.80 -40.52 -15.87
C GLU A 325 9.51 -39.13 -16.48
N THR A 326 9.88 -38.04 -15.78
CA THR A 326 9.67 -36.66 -16.28
C THR A 326 10.74 -36.24 -17.28
N ALA A 327 11.96 -36.78 -17.18
CA ALA A 327 13.04 -36.54 -18.14
C ALA A 327 12.73 -37.12 -19.54
N VAL A 328 11.99 -38.23 -19.60
CA VAL A 328 11.55 -38.84 -20.87
C VAL A 328 10.51 -37.98 -21.58
N ILE A 329 9.68 -37.27 -20.82
CA ILE A 329 8.60 -36.42 -21.34
C ILE A 329 9.16 -35.05 -21.73
N ASN A 330 9.87 -34.39 -20.82
CA ASN A 330 10.25 -32.98 -20.97
C ASN A 330 11.64 -32.78 -21.57
N HIS A 331 12.35 -33.87 -21.89
CA HIS A 331 13.71 -33.85 -22.44
C HIS A 331 14.75 -33.04 -21.61
N ILE A 332 14.40 -32.63 -20.39
CA ILE A 332 15.28 -31.92 -19.46
C ILE A 332 16.23 -32.91 -18.82
N MET A 333 17.51 -32.79 -19.16
CA MET A 333 18.58 -33.60 -18.58
C MET A 333 19.15 -32.93 -17.31
N PRO A 334 19.62 -33.70 -16.30
CA PRO A 334 20.17 -33.15 -15.08
C PRO A 334 21.30 -32.13 -15.30
N GLU A 335 22.10 -32.30 -16.36
CA GLU A 335 23.17 -31.38 -16.74
C GLU A 335 22.63 -29.98 -17.12
N MET A 336 21.43 -29.89 -17.71
CA MET A 336 20.79 -28.61 -18.03
C MET A 336 20.34 -27.85 -16.78
N LEU A 337 20.05 -28.58 -15.70
CA LEU A 337 19.67 -27.99 -14.41
C LEU A 337 20.89 -27.62 -13.56
N GLN A 338 22.05 -28.24 -13.77
CA GLN A 338 23.29 -27.87 -13.05
C GLN A 338 23.74 -26.44 -13.35
N ASP A 339 23.56 -25.99 -14.60
CA ASP A 339 23.87 -24.63 -15.03
C ASP A 339 22.65 -23.68 -14.94
N GLY A 340 21.58 -24.13 -14.27
CA GLY A 340 20.35 -23.38 -14.08
C GLY A 340 20.52 -22.17 -13.15
N ILE A 341 19.48 -21.34 -13.07
CA ILE A 341 19.41 -20.23 -12.11
C ILE A 341 18.52 -20.61 -10.92
N SER A 342 18.65 -19.90 -9.81
CA SER A 342 17.73 -20.08 -8.69
C SER A 342 16.28 -19.76 -9.08
N LEU A 343 15.33 -20.48 -8.48
CA LEU A 343 13.89 -20.21 -8.64
C LEU A 343 13.54 -18.75 -8.37
N ASP A 344 14.19 -18.15 -7.38
CA ASP A 344 14.03 -16.73 -7.02
C ASP A 344 14.43 -15.76 -8.13
N SER A 345 15.55 -16.04 -8.80
CA SER A 345 16.00 -15.25 -9.94
C SER A 345 15.05 -15.41 -11.12
N ALA A 346 14.57 -16.63 -11.37
CA ALA A 346 13.62 -16.92 -12.44
C ALA A 346 12.27 -16.19 -12.22
N MET A 347 11.69 -16.31 -11.02
CA MET A 347 10.44 -15.64 -10.66
C MET A 347 10.55 -14.12 -10.73
N THR A 348 11.68 -13.56 -10.28
CA THR A 348 11.94 -12.11 -10.40
C THR A 348 11.92 -11.67 -11.87
N GLN A 349 12.56 -12.44 -12.75
CA GLN A 349 12.58 -12.16 -14.19
C GLN A 349 11.20 -12.34 -14.83
N LEU A 350 10.44 -13.35 -14.43
CA LEU A 350 9.07 -13.57 -14.87
C LEU A 350 8.17 -12.39 -14.48
N PHE A 351 8.17 -11.96 -13.22
CA PHE A 351 7.36 -10.84 -12.76
C PHE A 351 7.72 -9.52 -13.47
N GLN A 352 9.00 -9.32 -13.77
CA GLN A 352 9.44 -8.17 -14.56
C GLN A 352 8.91 -8.23 -16.00
N ALA A 353 8.92 -9.40 -16.63
CA ALA A 353 8.36 -9.60 -17.97
C ALA A 353 6.83 -9.48 -18.00
N ALA A 354 6.16 -9.96 -16.95
CA ALA A 354 4.70 -9.96 -16.79
C ALA A 354 4.12 -8.57 -16.52
N LYS A 355 4.96 -7.60 -16.14
CA LYS A 355 4.52 -6.25 -15.77
C LYS A 355 3.70 -5.63 -16.90
N ASN A 356 2.46 -5.22 -16.57
CA ASN A 356 1.49 -4.57 -17.45
C ASN A 356 0.97 -5.43 -18.61
N LYS A 357 1.19 -6.74 -18.55
CA LYS A 357 0.74 -7.69 -19.56
C LYS A 357 -0.36 -8.60 -19.05
N ILE A 358 -1.14 -9.14 -19.98
CA ILE A 358 -2.04 -10.26 -19.69
C ILE A 358 -1.24 -11.56 -19.86
N LEU A 359 -1.31 -12.45 -18.87
CA LEU A 359 -0.66 -13.76 -18.95
C LEU A 359 -1.50 -14.71 -19.76
N ILE A 360 -0.85 -15.48 -20.63
CA ILE A 360 -1.48 -16.53 -21.44
C ILE A 360 -0.75 -17.84 -21.22
N ALA A 361 -1.49 -18.92 -21.03
CA ALA A 361 -0.99 -20.28 -21.05
C ALA A 361 -2.01 -21.24 -21.69
N HIS A 362 -1.62 -22.48 -21.92
CA HIS A 362 -2.50 -23.55 -22.38
C HIS A 362 -2.82 -24.50 -21.23
N GLY A 363 -3.85 -24.18 -20.45
CA GLY A 363 -4.13 -24.82 -19.17
C GLY A 363 -3.59 -24.03 -17.97
N SER A 364 -3.81 -22.71 -17.95
CA SER A 364 -3.18 -21.75 -17.02
C SER A 364 -3.35 -22.03 -15.53
N MET A 365 -4.22 -22.97 -15.15
CA MET A 365 -4.41 -23.40 -13.76
C MET A 365 -3.10 -23.92 -13.15
N ILE A 366 -2.28 -24.60 -13.94
CA ILE A 366 -1.03 -25.19 -13.45
C ILE A 366 -0.03 -24.08 -13.15
N GLU A 367 0.27 -23.21 -14.12
CA GLU A 367 1.25 -22.14 -13.96
C GLU A 367 0.82 -21.15 -12.87
N ALA A 368 -0.47 -20.82 -12.81
CA ALA A 368 -1.02 -19.99 -11.74
C ALA A 368 -0.80 -20.63 -10.36
N ALA A 369 -1.10 -21.92 -10.18
CA ALA A 369 -0.92 -22.61 -8.90
C ALA A 369 0.55 -22.62 -8.45
N PHE A 370 1.50 -22.81 -9.36
CA PHE A 370 2.93 -22.75 -9.05
C PHE A 370 3.41 -21.35 -8.68
N VAL A 371 2.89 -20.31 -9.34
CA VAL A 371 3.16 -18.91 -8.98
C VAL A 371 2.57 -18.57 -7.61
N ASP A 372 1.32 -18.97 -7.35
CA ASP A 372 0.63 -18.68 -6.09
C ASP A 372 1.28 -19.40 -4.90
N GLU A 373 1.73 -20.65 -5.08
CA GLU A 373 2.48 -21.37 -4.05
C GLU A 373 3.83 -20.71 -3.75
N TYR A 374 4.57 -20.28 -4.79
CA TYR A 374 5.80 -19.52 -4.61
C TYR A 374 5.57 -18.22 -3.81
N LEU A 375 4.51 -17.48 -4.15
CA LEU A 375 4.14 -16.25 -3.45
C LEU A 375 3.73 -16.50 -2.00
N THR A 376 3.01 -17.60 -1.76
CA THR A 376 2.55 -18.00 -0.44
C THR A 376 3.74 -18.35 0.45
N GLN A 377 4.66 -19.19 -0.03
CA GLN A 377 5.83 -19.60 0.73
C GLN A 377 6.80 -18.44 1.00
N LYS A 378 7.06 -17.60 -0.01
CA LYS A 378 8.09 -16.57 0.08
C LYS A 378 7.62 -15.27 0.69
N TYR A 379 6.40 -14.84 0.34
CA TYR A 379 5.87 -13.52 0.69
C TYR A 379 4.64 -13.60 1.60
N GLY A 380 4.06 -14.78 1.84
CA GLY A 380 2.83 -14.94 2.61
C GLY A 380 1.61 -14.34 1.90
N VAL A 381 1.64 -14.27 0.56
CA VAL A 381 0.57 -13.71 -0.28
C VAL A 381 -0.02 -14.83 -1.14
N SER A 382 -1.35 -14.94 -1.16
CA SER A 382 -2.05 -16.03 -1.82
C SER A 382 -2.34 -15.83 -3.30
N ASP A 383 -2.25 -14.60 -3.83
CA ASP A 383 -2.69 -14.31 -5.20
C ASP A 383 -1.84 -13.22 -5.86
N LEU A 384 -1.41 -13.46 -7.10
CA LEU A 384 -0.84 -12.42 -7.97
C LEU A 384 -1.97 -11.63 -8.66
N PRO A 385 -2.03 -10.28 -8.56
CA PRO A 385 -3.09 -9.48 -9.16
C PRO A 385 -2.87 -9.26 -10.68
N VAL A 386 -2.82 -10.36 -11.43
CA VAL A 386 -2.67 -10.39 -12.90
C VAL A 386 -3.91 -11.01 -13.56
N MET A 387 -4.15 -10.68 -14.82
CA MET A 387 -5.17 -11.35 -15.63
C MET A 387 -4.57 -12.53 -16.38
N TRP A 388 -5.21 -13.68 -16.27
CA TRP A 388 -4.89 -14.89 -17.03
C TRP A 388 -5.89 -15.11 -18.17
N LEU A 389 -5.39 -15.60 -19.31
CA LEU A 389 -6.18 -16.17 -20.40
C LEU A 389 -5.69 -17.58 -20.68
N ASP A 390 -6.63 -18.50 -20.82
CA ASP A 390 -6.33 -19.92 -21.00
C ASP A 390 -6.79 -20.41 -22.38
N THR A 391 -5.85 -20.63 -23.31
CA THR A 391 -6.15 -21.11 -24.68
C THR A 391 -6.84 -22.48 -24.73
N LEU A 392 -6.64 -23.33 -23.71
CA LEU A 392 -7.33 -24.61 -23.56
C LEU A 392 -8.80 -24.38 -23.19
N ALA A 393 -9.08 -23.45 -22.27
CA ALA A 393 -10.45 -23.04 -21.94
C ALA A 393 -11.17 -22.40 -23.14
N ILE A 394 -10.46 -21.60 -23.96
CA ILE A 394 -10.99 -21.06 -25.22
C ILE A 394 -11.46 -22.21 -26.13
N GLU A 395 -10.61 -23.20 -26.34
CA GLU A 395 -10.91 -24.33 -27.22
C GLU A 395 -12.10 -25.16 -26.71
N LYS A 396 -12.14 -25.47 -25.41
CA LYS A 396 -13.28 -26.15 -24.79
C LYS A 396 -14.58 -25.38 -25.00
N SER A 397 -14.56 -24.06 -24.80
CA SER A 397 -15.72 -23.18 -25.00
C SER A 397 -16.26 -23.25 -26.43
N MET A 398 -15.35 -23.14 -27.42
CA MET A 398 -15.72 -23.20 -28.83
C MET A 398 -16.24 -24.57 -29.24
N ALA A 399 -15.65 -25.64 -28.72
CA ALA A 399 -16.09 -27.01 -29.00
C ALA A 399 -17.53 -27.25 -28.49
N LEU A 400 -17.81 -26.87 -27.24
CA LEU A 400 -19.14 -26.99 -26.62
C LEU A 400 -20.21 -26.17 -27.34
N ALA A 401 -19.84 -25.02 -27.91
CA ALA A 401 -20.75 -24.19 -28.70
C ALA A 401 -21.16 -24.85 -30.03
N VAL A 402 -20.32 -25.73 -30.58
CA VAL A 402 -20.56 -26.44 -31.85
C VAL A 402 -21.25 -27.79 -31.61
N ASN A 403 -20.80 -28.56 -30.62
CA ASN A 403 -21.39 -29.85 -30.27
C ASN A 403 -21.26 -30.11 -28.76
N LYS A 404 -22.40 -30.24 -28.08
CA LYS A 404 -22.46 -30.41 -26.62
C LYS A 404 -21.95 -31.77 -26.12
N ASP A 405 -21.94 -32.80 -26.97
CA ASP A 405 -21.64 -34.18 -26.60
C ASP A 405 -20.26 -34.66 -27.09
N ALA A 406 -19.41 -33.74 -27.55
CA ALA A 406 -18.17 -34.12 -28.21
C ALA A 406 -16.98 -34.14 -27.25
N GLU A 407 -16.42 -35.33 -27.04
CA GLU A 407 -15.08 -35.51 -26.49
C GLU A 407 -14.05 -35.19 -27.58
N PHE A 408 -13.28 -34.11 -27.37
CA PHE A 408 -12.16 -33.77 -28.24
C PHE A 408 -10.89 -33.64 -27.42
N ASP A 409 -9.78 -34.08 -28.00
CA ASP A 409 -8.46 -33.89 -27.43
C ASP A 409 -8.07 -32.41 -27.51
N VAL A 410 -8.11 -31.73 -26.37
CA VAL A 410 -7.79 -30.31 -26.25
C VAL A 410 -6.34 -30.06 -25.89
N ARG A 411 -5.47 -31.08 -25.90
CA ARG A 411 -4.02 -30.87 -25.73
C ARG A 411 -3.50 -29.91 -26.80
N LEU A 412 -2.43 -29.19 -26.46
CA LEU A 412 -1.86 -28.13 -27.31
C LEU A 412 -1.56 -28.64 -28.73
N SER A 413 -0.89 -29.78 -28.84
CA SER A 413 -0.51 -30.40 -30.12
C SER A 413 -1.71 -30.74 -31.00
N GLU A 414 -2.71 -31.44 -30.46
CA GLU A 414 -3.92 -31.82 -31.20
C GLU A 414 -4.79 -30.61 -31.55
N THR A 415 -4.82 -29.60 -30.68
CA THR A 415 -5.51 -28.35 -30.97
C THR A 415 -4.84 -27.62 -32.12
N ARG A 416 -3.52 -27.43 -32.10
CA ARG A 416 -2.76 -26.78 -33.18
C ARG A 416 -2.96 -27.46 -34.53
N LYS A 417 -2.96 -28.80 -34.57
CA LYS A 417 -3.25 -29.58 -35.80
C LYS A 417 -4.60 -29.22 -36.41
N ARG A 418 -5.64 -29.03 -35.59
CA ARG A 418 -6.97 -28.61 -36.08
C ARG A 418 -6.99 -27.22 -36.71
N TYR A 419 -6.09 -26.33 -36.30
CA TYR A 419 -5.93 -25.00 -36.89
C TYR A 419 -4.94 -24.99 -38.08
N GLY A 420 -4.33 -26.14 -38.43
CA GLY A 420 -3.34 -26.24 -39.50
C GLY A 420 -2.03 -25.53 -39.18
N LEU A 421 -1.69 -25.40 -37.90
CA LEU A 421 -0.44 -24.77 -37.46
C LEU A 421 0.75 -25.75 -37.56
N PRO A 422 2.00 -25.26 -37.69
CA PRO A 422 3.19 -26.10 -37.78
C PRO A 422 3.35 -27.04 -36.58
N GLU A 423 3.90 -28.23 -36.82
CA GLU A 423 4.27 -29.15 -35.75
C GLU A 423 5.61 -28.73 -35.12
N TYR A 424 5.65 -28.74 -33.79
CA TYR A 424 6.87 -28.59 -33.01
C TYR A 424 7.10 -29.86 -32.19
N ASN A 425 8.36 -30.10 -31.85
CA ASN A 425 8.68 -31.02 -30.77
C ASN A 425 8.28 -30.32 -29.48
N GLY A 426 7.20 -30.78 -28.84
CA GLY A 426 6.73 -30.22 -27.57
C GLY A 426 7.61 -30.62 -26.39
N HIS A 427 7.19 -30.18 -25.21
CA HIS A 427 7.83 -30.47 -23.92
C HIS A 427 9.16 -29.74 -23.69
N GLU A 428 9.31 -28.58 -24.34
CA GLU A 428 10.26 -27.55 -23.94
C GLU A 428 9.45 -26.27 -23.71
N ALA A 429 9.50 -25.73 -22.49
CA ALA A 429 8.66 -24.60 -22.08
C ALA A 429 8.63 -23.44 -23.08
N LEU A 430 9.77 -23.00 -23.64
CA LEU A 430 9.77 -21.90 -24.59
C LEU A 430 9.06 -22.27 -25.91
N ILE A 431 9.25 -23.49 -26.39
CA ILE A 431 8.60 -23.98 -27.61
C ILE A 431 7.09 -24.06 -27.40
N ASP A 432 6.65 -24.56 -26.24
CA ASP A 432 5.23 -24.65 -25.90
C ASP A 432 4.61 -23.27 -25.65
N ALA A 433 5.35 -22.30 -25.12
CA ALA A 433 4.93 -20.90 -25.03
C ALA A 433 4.75 -20.26 -26.42
N ILE A 434 5.69 -20.46 -27.35
CA ILE A 434 5.56 -19.99 -28.75
C ILE A 434 4.38 -20.68 -29.42
N ALA A 435 4.23 -21.98 -29.21
CA ALA A 435 3.16 -22.78 -29.78
C ALA A 435 1.78 -22.31 -29.26
N THR A 436 1.70 -21.95 -27.98
CA THR A 436 0.53 -21.35 -27.35
C THR A 436 0.24 -19.96 -27.91
N ALA A 437 1.26 -19.15 -28.18
CA ALA A 437 1.11 -17.81 -28.73
C ALA A 437 0.49 -17.84 -30.13
N GLU A 438 0.99 -18.71 -31.01
CA GLU A 438 0.44 -18.91 -32.35
C GLU A 438 -1.01 -19.41 -32.30
N LEU A 439 -1.30 -20.36 -31.40
CA LEU A 439 -2.65 -20.87 -31.21
C LEU A 439 -3.59 -19.75 -30.75
N PHE A 440 -3.18 -18.92 -29.80
CA PHE A 440 -3.96 -17.78 -29.33
C PHE A 440 -4.32 -16.81 -30.48
N LEU A 441 -3.37 -16.52 -31.37
CA LEU A 441 -3.61 -15.66 -32.53
C LEU A 441 -4.59 -16.31 -33.53
N ALA A 442 -4.47 -17.61 -33.76
CA ALA A 442 -5.37 -18.37 -34.63
C ALA A 442 -6.80 -18.42 -34.06
N GLN A 443 -6.94 -18.72 -32.76
CA GLN A 443 -8.23 -18.73 -32.05
C GLN A 443 -8.88 -17.35 -32.06
N SER A 444 -8.10 -16.30 -31.79
CA SER A 444 -8.60 -14.92 -31.82
C SER A 444 -9.07 -14.50 -33.22
N THR A 445 -8.32 -14.88 -34.26
CA THR A 445 -8.72 -14.63 -35.65
C THR A 445 -10.04 -15.32 -35.99
N ARG A 446 -10.20 -16.58 -35.55
CA ARG A 446 -11.43 -17.37 -35.76
C ARG A 446 -12.63 -16.81 -35.02
N LEU A 447 -12.47 -16.36 -33.78
CA LEU A 447 -13.55 -15.85 -32.94
C LEU A 447 -14.07 -14.48 -33.38
N PHE A 448 -13.20 -13.66 -33.98
CA PHE A 448 -13.49 -12.24 -34.15
C PHE A 448 -13.38 -11.73 -35.59
N ASP A 449 -13.05 -12.58 -36.57
CA ASP A 449 -12.95 -12.19 -38.00
C ASP A 449 -12.12 -10.91 -38.21
N LYS A 450 -10.98 -10.82 -37.49
CA LYS A 450 -10.08 -9.65 -37.42
C LYS A 450 -10.67 -8.36 -36.82
N GLN A 451 -11.85 -8.42 -36.21
CA GLN A 451 -12.43 -7.34 -35.41
C GLN A 451 -12.09 -7.52 -33.93
N TYR A 452 -10.92 -7.04 -33.52
CA TYR A 452 -10.42 -7.23 -32.17
C TYR A 452 -11.37 -6.66 -31.10
N PRO A 453 -11.91 -7.51 -30.20
CA PRO A 453 -12.85 -7.07 -29.18
C PRO A 453 -12.12 -6.27 -28.09
N CYS A 454 -12.87 -5.62 -27.21
CA CYS A 454 -12.30 -5.12 -25.96
C CYS A 454 -11.90 -6.29 -25.04
N ILE A 455 -10.92 -6.06 -24.16
CA ILE A 455 -10.43 -7.04 -23.19
C ILE A 455 -11.57 -7.62 -22.35
N GLY A 456 -12.53 -6.81 -21.90
CA GLY A 456 -13.65 -7.29 -21.10
C GLY A 456 -14.60 -8.23 -21.83
N LYS A 457 -14.66 -8.16 -23.17
CA LYS A 457 -15.42 -9.12 -24.00
C LYS A 457 -14.60 -10.37 -24.27
N LEU A 458 -13.30 -10.23 -24.55
CA LEU A 458 -12.35 -11.34 -24.65
C LEU A 458 -12.37 -12.16 -23.34
N TYR A 459 -12.06 -11.54 -22.20
CA TYR A 459 -12.02 -12.18 -20.88
C TYR A 459 -13.33 -12.88 -20.51
N ARG A 460 -14.49 -12.26 -20.76
CA ARG A 460 -15.80 -12.88 -20.46
C ARG A 460 -16.12 -14.09 -21.34
N LEU A 461 -15.89 -14.00 -22.65
CA LEU A 461 -16.16 -15.12 -23.56
C LEU A 461 -15.27 -16.33 -23.27
N LEU A 462 -14.07 -16.07 -22.75
CA LEU A 462 -13.08 -17.10 -22.46
C LEU A 462 -13.23 -17.69 -21.05
N ASN A 463 -13.76 -16.93 -20.07
CA ASN A 463 -14.03 -17.43 -18.71
C ASN A 463 -15.45 -18.00 -18.48
N TYR A 464 -16.44 -17.69 -19.33
CA TYR A 464 -17.79 -18.28 -19.21
C TYR A 464 -17.81 -19.82 -19.35
N ALA A 465 -16.76 -20.40 -19.93
CA ALA A 465 -16.59 -21.85 -20.06
C ALA A 465 -16.19 -22.55 -18.74
N LEU A 466 -15.67 -21.81 -17.76
CA LEU A 466 -15.24 -22.36 -16.46
C LEU A 466 -16.39 -22.47 -15.44
N GLU A 467 -17.38 -21.56 -15.49
CA GLU A 467 -18.53 -21.61 -14.57
C GLU A 467 -19.45 -22.81 -14.87
N THR A 468 -19.59 -23.22 -16.13
CA THR A 468 -20.34 -24.42 -16.51
C THR A 468 -19.71 -25.75 -16.10
N VAL A 469 -18.43 -25.77 -15.71
CA VAL A 469 -17.73 -26.99 -15.23
C VAL A 469 -17.77 -27.11 -13.70
N ARG A 470 -17.86 -25.98 -12.97
CA ARG A 470 -17.97 -26.00 -11.49
C ARG A 470 -19.31 -26.56 -10.99
N ASP A 471 -20.40 -26.35 -11.73
CA ASP A 471 -21.72 -26.88 -11.36
C ASP A 471 -21.86 -28.40 -11.58
N THR A 472 -20.96 -29.02 -12.35
CA THR A 472 -20.98 -30.47 -12.57
C THR A 472 -20.11 -31.28 -11.61
N GLN A 473 -19.15 -30.66 -10.91
CA GLN A 473 -18.29 -31.37 -9.93
C GLN A 473 -18.78 -31.29 -8.48
N THR A 474 -19.83 -30.53 -8.19
CA THR A 474 -20.50 -30.52 -6.88
C THR A 474 -21.77 -31.38 -6.84
N ALA A 475 -22.09 -32.07 -7.95
CA ALA A 475 -23.26 -32.92 -8.09
C ALA A 475 -22.92 -34.34 -8.60
N THR A 476 -21.91 -34.99 -8.03
CA THR A 476 -21.80 -36.46 -7.97
C THR A 476 -20.95 -36.88 -6.78
#